data_AF-A0A218KMC9-F1
#
_entry.id   AF-A0A218KMC9-F1
#
_cell.length_a   1.000
_cell.length_b   1.000
_cell.length_c   1.000
_cell.angle_alpha   90.00
_cell.angle_beta   90.00
_cell.angle_gamma   90.00
#
_symmetry.space_group_name_H-M   'P 1'
#
loop_
_entity.id
_entity.type
_entity.pdbx_description
1 polymer ?
#
loop_
_entity_poly.entity_id
_entity_poly.type
_entity_poly.pdbx_seq_one_letter_code
_entity_poly.pdbx_strand_id
1 'polypeptide(L)'
;MKLLLQTSLEVKKHCESLNNKGKQELYRQVMEEAKVAIESNDIDQLKKLSEAAVAMEEVSEKELLESFDDENPLKEANIVVERDGLTNYLFSLGDSSKLYDLRENKEEALYQAIKSDDVELVKHVLIVLLSSDFEGKVDLKGLVKLLSKGYEELNLSKDMKNYLERKIGFCRFLCDFKFDEDPIELFANRSEVDYEIDKFLLSLITKKTKEEELLSEISSMIELLKKYEKFDGLEYKIRRLKSELESGKSKYSTEVIRDSIKEREKEMEKIKEKYIKSVDLIDERKRLVKQLLRTVAQ
;
A
#
# COMPACT_ATOMS: atom_id res chain seq x y z
N MET A 1 30.39 -5.96 3.96
CA MET A 1 29.89 -7.36 4.06
C MET A 1 30.02 -8.21 2.80
N LYS A 2 30.23 -9.54 2.91
CA LYS A 2 30.04 -10.51 1.79
C LYS A 2 28.60 -10.56 1.27
N LEU A 3 27.63 -10.30 2.16
CA LEU A 3 26.20 -10.24 1.85
C LEU A 3 25.84 -9.20 0.79
N LEU A 4 26.58 -8.07 0.71
CA LEU A 4 26.34 -7.01 -0.28
C LEU A 4 26.66 -7.41 -1.73
N LEU A 5 27.29 -8.57 -1.91
CA LEU A 5 27.60 -9.16 -3.22
C LEU A 5 26.64 -10.29 -3.59
N GLN A 6 25.71 -10.65 -2.69
CA GLN A 6 24.78 -11.76 -2.85
C GLN A 6 23.42 -11.26 -3.36
N THR A 7 22.77 -12.10 -4.15
CA THR A 7 21.36 -11.91 -4.54
C THR A 7 20.43 -12.19 -3.37
N SER A 8 19.21 -11.65 -3.37
CA SER A 8 18.23 -11.91 -2.30
C SER A 8 17.98 -13.40 -2.08
N LEU A 9 18.03 -14.22 -3.14
CA LEU A 9 17.89 -15.68 -3.02
C LEU A 9 19.07 -16.34 -2.31
N GLU A 10 20.28 -15.87 -2.55
CA GLU A 10 21.48 -16.36 -1.85
C GLU A 10 21.47 -15.93 -0.38
N VAL A 11 21.02 -14.71 -0.09
CA VAL A 11 20.82 -14.24 1.30
C VAL A 11 19.80 -15.12 2.02
N LYS A 12 18.65 -15.43 1.41
CA LYS A 12 17.65 -16.34 1.97
C LYS A 12 18.24 -17.70 2.30
N LYS A 13 18.89 -18.35 1.32
CA LYS A 13 19.51 -19.67 1.50
C LYS A 13 20.55 -19.66 2.61
N HIS A 14 21.37 -18.60 2.67
CA HIS A 14 22.35 -18.45 3.74
C HIS A 14 21.66 -18.31 5.10
N CYS A 15 20.67 -17.43 5.22
CA CYS A 15 19.92 -17.21 6.45
C CYS A 15 19.20 -18.49 6.93
N GLU A 16 18.58 -19.25 6.03
CA GLU A 16 17.91 -20.53 6.33
C GLU A 16 18.86 -21.60 6.88
N SER A 17 20.13 -21.57 6.46
CA SER A 17 21.17 -22.49 6.98
C SER A 17 21.71 -22.12 8.37
N LEU A 18 21.35 -20.94 8.89
CA LEU A 18 21.79 -20.48 10.21
C LEU A 18 20.81 -20.90 11.30
N ASN A 19 21.33 -21.12 12.50
CA ASN A 19 20.50 -21.22 13.69
C ASN A 19 19.96 -19.84 14.11
N ASN A 20 19.01 -19.80 15.03
CA ASN A 20 18.36 -18.57 15.50
C ASN A 20 19.37 -17.48 15.95
N LYS A 21 20.40 -17.87 16.72
CA LYS A 21 21.46 -16.95 17.15
C LYS A 21 22.25 -16.39 15.95
N GLY A 22 22.57 -17.23 14.97
CA GLY A 22 23.26 -16.84 13.75
C GLY A 22 22.42 -15.88 12.90
N LYS A 23 21.10 -16.11 12.78
CA LYS A 23 20.18 -15.20 12.09
C LYS A 23 20.16 -13.82 12.76
N GLN A 24 20.03 -13.78 14.08
CA GLN A 24 20.03 -12.52 14.85
C GLN A 24 21.36 -11.77 14.73
N GLU A 25 22.49 -12.48 14.79
CA GLU A 25 23.82 -11.88 14.63
C GLU A 25 24.00 -11.29 13.23
N LEU A 26 23.60 -12.04 12.21
CA LEU A 26 23.66 -11.58 10.83
C LEU A 26 22.76 -10.35 10.63
N TYR A 27 21.57 -10.35 11.23
CA TYR A 27 20.63 -9.24 11.12
C TYR A 27 21.19 -7.98 11.81
N ARG A 28 21.77 -8.14 13.00
CA ARG A 28 22.46 -7.05 13.71
C ARG A 28 23.56 -6.42 12.86
N GLN A 29 24.38 -7.23 12.19
CA GLN A 29 25.43 -6.73 11.29
C GLN A 29 24.86 -5.90 10.14
N VAL A 30 23.73 -6.33 9.55
CA VAL A 30 23.03 -5.54 8.52
C VAL A 30 22.56 -4.21 9.10
N MET A 31 22.02 -4.18 10.32
CA MET A 31 21.57 -2.94 10.98
C MET A 31 22.73 -1.99 11.28
N GLU A 32 23.86 -2.50 11.75
CA GLU A 32 25.06 -1.71 12.03
C GLU A 32 25.65 -1.12 10.74
N GLU A 33 25.79 -1.92 9.68
CA GLU A 33 26.23 -1.41 8.37
C GLU A 33 25.24 -0.38 7.79
N ALA A 34 23.94 -0.53 8.06
CA ALA A 34 22.93 0.43 7.61
C ALA A 34 23.08 1.79 8.30
N LYS A 35 23.34 1.81 9.61
CA LYS A 35 23.64 3.06 10.34
C LYS A 35 24.83 3.79 9.72
N VAL A 36 25.91 3.05 9.43
CA VAL A 36 27.11 3.61 8.78
C VAL A 36 26.80 4.14 7.38
N ALA A 37 25.99 3.43 6.60
CA ALA A 37 25.62 3.84 5.24
C ALA A 37 24.72 5.09 5.21
N ILE A 38 23.88 5.29 6.23
CA ILE A 38 23.12 6.53 6.42
C ILE A 38 24.09 7.69 6.69
N GLU A 39 25.01 7.53 7.64
CA GLU A 39 25.97 8.57 8.02
C GLU A 39 26.90 8.96 6.86
N SER A 40 27.26 8.00 6.00
CA SER A 40 28.11 8.21 4.84
C SER A 40 27.37 8.64 3.58
N ASN A 41 26.04 8.76 3.62
CA ASN A 41 25.19 9.06 2.46
C ASN A 41 25.37 8.05 1.29
N ASP A 42 25.66 6.77 1.59
CA ASP A 42 25.84 5.71 0.59
C ASP A 42 24.51 5.04 0.22
N ILE A 43 23.81 5.65 -0.75
CA ILE A 43 22.53 5.16 -1.29
C ILE A 43 22.62 3.72 -1.80
N ASP A 44 23.70 3.39 -2.50
CA ASP A 44 23.82 2.08 -3.14
C ASP A 44 24.01 0.98 -2.10
N GLN A 45 24.75 1.28 -1.03
CA GLN A 45 24.88 0.39 0.11
C GLN A 45 23.56 0.26 0.87
N LEU A 46 22.83 1.37 1.13
CA LEU A 46 21.53 1.34 1.81
C LEU A 46 20.52 0.45 1.08
N LYS A 47 20.44 0.56 -0.25
CA LYS A 47 19.55 -0.29 -1.06
C LYS A 47 19.87 -1.77 -0.91
N LYS A 48 21.14 -2.14 -1.00
CA LYS A 48 21.59 -3.53 -0.85
C LYS A 48 21.32 -4.08 0.54
N LEU A 49 21.54 -3.26 1.57
CA LEU A 49 21.26 -3.64 2.96
C LEU A 49 19.75 -3.81 3.21
N SER A 50 18.93 -2.93 2.64
CA SER A 50 17.48 -3.07 2.66
C SER A 50 17.01 -4.36 1.99
N GLU A 51 17.51 -4.68 0.79
CA GLU A 51 17.17 -5.93 0.11
C GLU A 51 17.61 -7.17 0.91
N ALA A 52 18.79 -7.12 1.53
CA ALA A 52 19.27 -8.20 2.40
C ALA A 52 18.41 -8.35 3.66
N ALA A 53 18.06 -7.25 4.33
CA ALA A 53 17.21 -7.26 5.51
C ALA A 53 15.83 -7.85 5.21
N VAL A 54 15.18 -7.42 4.12
CA VAL A 54 13.88 -7.97 3.67
C VAL A 54 13.99 -9.47 3.38
N ALA A 55 15.04 -9.91 2.69
CA ALA A 55 15.26 -11.32 2.41
C ALA A 55 15.38 -12.16 3.70
N MET A 56 15.95 -11.61 4.76
CA MET A 56 16.08 -12.26 6.07
C MET A 56 14.76 -12.24 6.86
N GLU A 57 14.03 -11.13 6.84
CA GLU A 57 12.69 -11.00 7.43
C GLU A 57 11.72 -12.06 6.86
N GLU A 58 11.80 -12.34 5.56
CA GLU A 58 10.92 -13.31 4.89
C GLU A 58 11.16 -14.78 5.30
N VAL A 59 12.34 -15.14 5.80
CA VAL A 59 12.73 -16.53 6.16
C VAL A 59 13.00 -16.71 7.66
N SER A 60 12.67 -15.69 8.44
CA SER A 60 12.81 -15.69 9.90
C SER A 60 11.43 -15.56 10.54
N GLU A 61 11.26 -16.21 11.69
CA GLU A 61 10.08 -15.97 12.52
C GLU A 61 10.10 -14.53 13.01
N LYS A 62 8.95 -13.87 13.05
CA LYS A 62 8.86 -12.46 13.40
C LYS A 62 9.40 -12.21 14.81
N GLU A 63 9.02 -13.07 15.74
CA GLU A 63 9.40 -13.07 17.16
C GLU A 63 10.92 -13.15 17.35
N LEU A 64 11.64 -13.72 16.38
CA LEU A 64 13.11 -13.81 16.43
C LEU A 64 13.78 -12.45 16.21
N LEU A 65 13.15 -11.57 15.43
CA LEU A 65 13.70 -10.28 15.02
C LEU A 65 13.05 -9.08 15.72
N GLU A 66 11.96 -9.29 16.48
CA GLU A 66 11.24 -8.23 17.23
C GLU A 66 12.16 -7.37 18.10
N SER A 67 13.22 -7.94 18.69
CA SER A 67 14.18 -7.19 19.50
C SER A 67 14.94 -6.10 18.74
N PHE A 68 14.90 -6.10 17.41
CA PHE A 68 15.55 -5.12 16.56
C PHE A 68 14.59 -4.05 16.04
N ASP A 69 13.28 -4.15 16.27
CA ASP A 69 12.30 -3.25 15.67
C ASP A 69 12.58 -1.77 16.01
N ASP A 70 12.91 -1.48 17.27
CA ASP A 70 13.25 -0.12 17.73
C ASP A 70 14.66 0.33 17.30
N GLU A 71 15.57 -0.60 17.00
CA GLU A 71 16.97 -0.30 16.67
C GLU A 71 17.25 -0.29 15.16
N ASN A 72 16.26 -0.69 14.35
CA ASN A 72 16.38 -0.89 12.92
C ASN A 72 16.32 0.45 12.17
N PRO A 73 17.46 0.94 11.63
CA PRO A 73 17.50 2.23 10.95
C PRO A 73 16.79 2.21 9.58
N LEU A 74 16.38 1.04 9.10
CA LEU A 74 15.70 0.83 7.83
C LEU A 74 14.19 0.63 8.00
N LYS A 75 13.64 0.61 9.21
CA LYS A 75 12.19 0.59 9.50
C LYS A 75 11.70 1.99 9.88
N GLU A 76 10.50 2.34 9.42
CA GLU A 76 9.91 3.69 9.58
C GLU A 76 10.88 4.82 9.19
N ALA A 77 11.75 4.52 8.24
CA ALA A 77 12.86 5.37 7.88
C ALA A 77 12.38 6.48 6.94
N ASN A 78 12.87 7.69 7.14
CA ASN A 78 12.71 8.83 6.23
C ASN A 78 14.11 9.40 5.97
N ILE A 79 14.79 8.86 4.96
CA ILE A 79 16.21 9.11 4.69
C ILE A 79 16.32 10.06 3.50
N VAL A 80 16.86 11.25 3.75
CA VAL A 80 17.24 12.21 2.72
C VAL A 80 18.73 12.05 2.48
N VAL A 81 19.12 11.74 1.24
CA VAL A 81 20.52 11.60 0.87
C VAL A 81 20.88 12.61 -0.20
N GLU A 82 21.86 13.46 0.08
CA GLU A 82 22.40 14.42 -0.87
C GLU A 82 23.73 13.93 -1.43
N ARG A 83 23.81 13.72 -2.74
CA ARG A 83 25.03 13.32 -3.43
C ARG A 83 25.18 14.08 -4.74
N ASP A 84 26.31 14.74 -4.92
CA ASP A 84 26.65 15.52 -6.13
C ASP A 84 25.59 16.57 -6.50
N GLY A 85 25.00 17.23 -5.49
CA GLY A 85 23.95 18.25 -5.68
C GLY A 85 22.57 17.69 -6.04
N LEU A 86 22.40 16.37 -5.96
CA LEU A 86 21.12 15.70 -6.17
C LEU A 86 20.61 15.13 -4.85
N THR A 87 19.39 15.50 -4.48
CA THR A 87 18.68 14.94 -3.33
C THR A 87 17.93 13.68 -3.76
N ASN A 88 18.15 12.57 -3.07
CA ASN A 88 17.34 11.37 -3.16
C ASN A 88 16.57 11.16 -1.85
N TYR A 89 15.36 10.64 -1.97
CA TYR A 89 14.51 10.33 -0.84
C TYR A 89 14.23 8.83 -0.81
N LEU A 90 14.62 8.19 0.28
CA LEU A 90 14.33 6.80 0.58
C LEU A 90 13.43 6.77 1.82
N PHE A 91 12.37 5.99 1.78
CA PHE A 91 11.56 5.75 2.97
C PHE A 91 11.18 4.29 3.11
N SER A 92 10.84 3.85 4.32
CA SER A 92 10.25 2.55 4.57
C SER A 92 8.96 2.66 5.35
N LEU A 93 8.21 1.56 5.37
CA LEU A 93 7.01 1.40 6.18
C LEU A 93 7.38 0.62 7.44
N GLY A 94 6.61 0.75 8.52
CA GLY A 94 6.94 0.12 9.81
C GLY A 94 6.88 -1.41 9.82
N ASP A 95 6.29 -2.03 8.81
CA ASP A 95 6.14 -3.48 8.72
C ASP A 95 7.34 -4.19 8.06
N SER A 96 8.30 -3.47 7.47
CA SER A 96 9.46 -4.08 6.79
C SER A 96 10.64 -3.13 6.65
N SER A 97 11.85 -3.68 6.58
CA SER A 97 13.09 -2.94 6.26
C SER A 97 13.20 -2.48 4.80
N LYS A 98 12.14 -2.62 4.00
CA LYS A 98 12.13 -2.28 2.57
C LYS A 98 12.14 -0.77 2.35
N LEU A 99 13.17 -0.29 1.67
CA LEU A 99 13.29 1.10 1.24
C LEU A 99 12.65 1.30 -0.14
N TYR A 100 11.84 2.33 -0.24
CA TYR A 100 11.24 2.83 -1.47
C TYR A 100 12.04 4.05 -1.96
N ASP A 101 12.66 3.92 -3.12
CA ASP A 101 13.43 4.98 -3.76
C ASP A 101 12.53 5.85 -4.65
N LEU A 102 12.37 7.11 -4.26
CA LEU A 102 11.51 8.06 -4.94
C LEU A 102 12.04 8.49 -6.31
N ARG A 103 13.35 8.45 -6.52
CA ARG A 103 14.02 8.84 -7.77
C ARG A 103 13.99 7.71 -8.80
N GLU A 104 14.25 6.47 -8.39
CA GLU A 104 14.25 5.32 -9.30
C GLU A 104 12.86 4.78 -9.59
N ASN A 105 11.97 4.76 -8.60
CA ASN A 105 10.67 4.09 -8.71
C ASN A 105 9.54 4.92 -8.13
N LYS A 106 9.45 6.17 -8.63
CA LYS A 106 8.52 7.21 -8.13
C LYS A 106 7.07 6.76 -7.98
N GLU A 107 6.54 5.96 -8.92
CA GLU A 107 5.13 5.55 -8.90
C GLU A 107 4.86 4.49 -7.83
N GLU A 108 5.76 3.51 -7.72
CA GLU A 108 5.67 2.50 -6.66
C GLU A 108 5.84 3.16 -5.29
N ALA A 109 6.80 4.06 -5.15
CA ALA A 109 7.02 4.84 -3.94
C ALA A 109 5.76 5.65 -3.56
N LEU A 110 5.22 6.44 -4.48
CA LEU A 110 4.00 7.22 -4.23
C LEU A 110 2.80 6.34 -3.90
N TYR A 111 2.62 5.21 -4.60
CA TYR A 111 1.56 4.25 -4.31
C TYR A 111 1.66 3.71 -2.87
N GLN A 112 2.85 3.30 -2.45
CA GLN A 112 3.05 2.71 -1.12
C GLN A 112 2.91 3.73 0.00
N ALA A 113 3.39 4.96 -0.22
CA ALA A 113 3.17 6.07 0.71
C ALA A 113 1.66 6.32 0.91
N ILE A 114 0.88 6.45 -0.16
CA ILE A 114 -0.56 6.70 -0.08
C ILE A 114 -1.32 5.53 0.56
N LYS A 115 -0.91 4.30 0.23
CA LYS A 115 -1.51 3.08 0.77
C LYS A 115 -1.26 2.91 2.28
N SER A 116 -0.18 3.48 2.81
CA SER A 116 0.13 3.39 4.25
C SER A 116 -0.87 4.14 5.15
N ASP A 117 -1.67 5.04 4.56
CA ASP A 117 -2.53 5.99 5.27
C ASP A 117 -1.78 6.92 6.27
N ASP A 118 -0.45 6.97 6.22
CA ASP A 118 0.37 7.95 6.95
C ASP A 118 0.37 9.30 6.21
N VAL A 119 -0.41 10.23 6.73
CA VAL A 119 -0.59 11.57 6.16
C VAL A 119 0.72 12.36 6.11
N GLU A 120 1.58 12.25 7.13
CA GLU A 120 2.84 12.98 7.13
C GLU A 120 3.83 12.37 6.14
N LEU A 121 3.89 11.04 6.01
CA LEU A 121 4.69 10.39 4.97
C LEU A 121 4.22 10.81 3.57
N VAL A 122 2.92 10.75 3.29
CA VAL A 122 2.34 11.15 1.99
C VAL A 122 2.67 12.60 1.67
N LYS A 123 2.55 13.49 2.65
CA LYS A 123 2.93 14.89 2.53
C LYS A 123 4.41 15.03 2.15
N HIS A 124 5.33 14.41 2.89
CA HIS A 124 6.76 14.51 2.62
C HIS A 124 7.10 14.00 1.21
N VAL A 125 6.55 12.86 0.82
CA VAL A 125 6.72 12.29 -0.52
C VAL A 125 6.25 13.25 -1.62
N LEU A 126 5.07 13.87 -1.45
CA LEU A 126 4.54 14.83 -2.42
C LEU A 126 5.34 16.13 -2.48
N ILE A 127 5.81 16.65 -1.33
CA ILE A 127 6.67 17.83 -1.26
C ILE A 127 7.95 17.60 -2.07
N VAL A 128 8.60 16.46 -1.88
CA VAL A 128 9.83 16.11 -2.61
C VAL A 128 9.54 15.96 -4.11
N LEU A 129 8.50 15.22 -4.48
CA LEU A 129 8.16 15.00 -5.90
C LEU A 129 7.77 16.28 -6.64
N LEU A 130 7.07 17.19 -5.98
CA LEU A 130 6.57 18.44 -6.56
C LEU A 130 7.52 19.62 -6.38
N SER A 131 8.68 19.41 -5.73
CA SER A 131 9.63 20.48 -5.36
C SER A 131 8.89 21.69 -4.75
N SER A 132 7.91 21.41 -3.88
CA SER A 132 6.95 22.41 -3.41
C SER A 132 7.28 22.86 -2.00
N ASP A 133 7.36 24.17 -1.79
CA ASP A 133 7.45 24.75 -0.46
C ASP A 133 6.06 24.70 0.21
N PHE A 134 5.75 23.56 0.84
CA PHE A 134 4.55 23.42 1.65
C PHE A 134 4.90 23.61 3.13
N GLU A 135 4.65 24.82 3.63
CA GLU A 135 4.82 25.13 5.05
C GLU A 135 3.52 24.87 5.82
N GLY A 136 3.57 24.00 6.85
CA GLY A 136 2.48 23.81 7.81
C GLY A 136 2.00 22.36 8.02
N LYS A 137 1.07 22.19 8.95
CA LYS A 137 0.38 20.91 9.19
C LYS A 137 -0.58 20.65 8.03
N VAL A 138 -0.52 19.45 7.45
CA VAL A 138 -1.47 19.06 6.39
C VAL A 138 -2.73 18.56 7.06
N ASP A 139 -3.76 19.40 7.07
CA ASP A 139 -5.12 18.92 7.29
C ASP A 139 -5.62 18.17 6.04
N LEU A 140 -6.79 17.54 6.15
CA LEU A 140 -7.34 16.74 5.06
C LEU A 140 -7.56 17.57 3.77
N LYS A 141 -7.91 18.86 3.90
CA LYS A 141 -8.06 19.77 2.75
C LYS A 141 -6.72 20.08 2.10
N GLY A 142 -5.67 20.28 2.89
CA GLY A 142 -4.29 20.39 2.42
C GLY A 142 -3.83 19.15 1.69
N LEU A 143 -4.18 17.95 2.19
CA LEU A 143 -3.83 16.69 1.57
C LEU A 143 -4.51 16.54 0.20
N VAL A 144 -5.80 16.89 0.09
CA VAL A 144 -6.53 16.91 -1.19
C VAL A 144 -5.85 17.83 -2.20
N LYS A 145 -5.41 19.01 -1.78
CA LYS A 145 -4.69 19.96 -2.66
C LYS A 145 -3.37 19.37 -3.14
N LEU A 146 -2.56 18.80 -2.24
CA LEU A 146 -1.28 18.18 -2.59
C LEU A 146 -1.45 17.00 -3.54
N LEU A 147 -2.41 16.11 -3.26
CA LEU A 147 -2.71 14.97 -4.14
C LEU A 147 -3.23 15.43 -5.51
N SER A 148 -4.08 16.45 -5.56
CA SER A 148 -4.58 17.02 -6.82
C SER A 148 -3.44 17.64 -7.64
N LYS A 149 -2.54 18.38 -7.00
CA LYS A 149 -1.32 18.90 -7.65
C LYS A 149 -0.43 17.77 -8.17
N GLY A 150 -0.26 16.71 -7.39
CA GLY A 150 0.42 15.47 -7.81
C GLY A 150 -0.20 14.84 -9.05
N TYR A 151 -1.52 14.74 -9.11
CA TYR A 151 -2.26 14.20 -10.26
C TYR A 151 -2.06 15.02 -11.55
N GLU A 152 -2.02 16.35 -11.41
CA GLU A 152 -1.90 17.29 -12.53
C GLU A 152 -0.46 17.41 -13.04
N GLU A 153 0.51 17.59 -12.15
CA GLU A 153 1.88 17.99 -12.49
C GLU A 153 2.84 16.81 -12.67
N LEU A 154 2.60 15.67 -12.00
CA LEU A 154 3.49 14.52 -12.13
C LEU A 154 3.19 13.75 -13.43
N ASN A 155 4.26 13.43 -14.16
CA ASN A 155 4.19 12.52 -15.31
C ASN A 155 4.00 11.07 -14.82
N LEU A 156 2.75 10.71 -14.52
CA LEU A 156 2.33 9.41 -14.00
C LEU A 156 1.66 8.56 -15.08
N SER A 157 1.80 7.24 -14.96
CA SER A 157 1.04 6.27 -15.73
C SER A 157 -0.46 6.47 -15.53
N LYS A 158 -1.25 6.05 -16.54
CA LYS A 158 -2.71 6.09 -16.47
C LYS A 158 -3.24 5.39 -15.22
N ASP A 159 -2.61 4.28 -14.85
CA ASP A 159 -3.03 3.49 -13.71
C ASP A 159 -2.79 4.22 -12.39
N MET A 160 -1.63 4.88 -12.24
CA MET A 160 -1.35 5.68 -11.06
C MET A 160 -2.26 6.92 -11.00
N LYS A 161 -2.59 7.54 -12.14
CA LYS A 161 -3.59 8.62 -12.19
C LYS A 161 -4.96 8.15 -11.73
N ASN A 162 -5.43 7.00 -12.22
CA ASN A 162 -6.72 6.44 -11.78
C ASN A 162 -6.72 6.14 -10.27
N TYR A 163 -5.60 5.65 -9.72
CA TYR A 163 -5.46 5.42 -8.28
C TYR A 163 -5.53 6.73 -7.49
N LEU A 164 -4.78 7.76 -7.90
CA LEU A 164 -4.83 9.08 -7.28
C LEU A 164 -6.22 9.70 -7.34
N GLU A 165 -6.91 9.60 -8.48
CA GLU A 165 -8.26 10.13 -8.65
C GLU A 165 -9.23 9.52 -7.63
N ARG A 166 -9.20 8.20 -7.43
CA ARG A 166 -10.00 7.51 -6.40
C ARG A 166 -9.66 8.02 -5.00
N LYS A 167 -8.37 8.10 -4.66
CA LYS A 167 -7.95 8.56 -3.32
C LYS A 167 -8.33 10.02 -3.07
N ILE A 168 -8.16 10.90 -4.07
CA ILE A 168 -8.60 12.29 -4.02
C ILE A 168 -10.11 12.36 -3.80
N GLY A 169 -10.89 11.53 -4.51
CA GLY A 169 -12.33 11.41 -4.35
C GLY A 169 -12.73 11.05 -2.92
N PHE A 170 -12.08 10.03 -2.34
CA PHE A 170 -12.29 9.64 -0.94
C PHE A 170 -11.92 10.75 0.04
N CYS A 171 -10.76 11.39 -0.10
CA CYS A 171 -10.35 12.49 0.77
C CYS A 171 -11.28 13.71 0.66
N ARG A 172 -11.81 14.01 -0.54
CA ARG A 172 -12.81 15.07 -0.73
C ARG A 172 -14.11 14.71 -0.04
N PHE A 173 -14.59 13.48 -0.20
CA PHE A 173 -15.76 12.98 0.51
C PHE A 173 -15.59 13.17 2.03
N LEU A 174 -14.46 12.78 2.60
CA LEU A 174 -14.18 12.95 4.03
C LEU A 174 -14.08 14.43 4.46
N CYS A 175 -13.67 15.35 3.58
CA CYS A 175 -13.66 16.79 3.88
C CYS A 175 -15.07 17.38 4.01
N ASP A 176 -15.99 16.89 3.19
CA ASP A 176 -17.37 17.38 3.10
C ASP A 176 -18.32 16.58 4.03
N PHE A 177 -17.90 15.39 4.46
CA PHE A 177 -18.66 14.52 5.35
C PHE A 177 -18.94 15.19 6.69
N LYS A 178 -20.22 15.27 7.05
CA LYS A 178 -20.65 15.76 8.37
C LYS A 178 -21.18 14.62 9.20
N PHE A 179 -20.73 14.53 10.46
CA PHE A 179 -21.09 13.43 11.35
C PHE A 179 -22.57 13.37 11.76
N ASP A 180 -23.31 14.46 11.53
CA ASP A 180 -24.76 14.57 11.75
C ASP A 180 -25.59 14.02 10.57
N GLU A 181 -24.99 13.81 9.39
CA GLU A 181 -25.66 13.17 8.25
C GLU A 181 -25.91 11.68 8.53
N ASP A 182 -27.03 11.16 8.02
CA ASP A 182 -27.35 9.74 8.16
C ASP A 182 -26.47 8.90 7.21
N PRO A 183 -25.55 8.06 7.72
CA PRO A 183 -24.71 7.23 6.87
C PRO A 183 -25.52 6.23 6.03
N ILE A 184 -26.73 5.85 6.44
CA ILE A 184 -27.62 4.98 5.65
C ILE A 184 -28.13 5.73 4.42
N GLU A 185 -28.60 6.97 4.58
CA GLU A 185 -29.04 7.81 3.46
C GLU A 185 -27.88 8.11 2.50
N LEU A 186 -26.71 8.44 3.04
CA LEU A 186 -25.50 8.67 2.24
C LEU A 186 -25.10 7.41 1.47
N PHE A 187 -25.17 6.23 2.09
CA PHE A 187 -24.87 4.98 1.40
C PHE A 187 -25.90 4.65 0.32
N ALA A 188 -27.18 4.91 0.60
CA ALA A 188 -28.29 4.63 -0.32
C ALA A 188 -28.28 5.52 -1.57
N ASN A 189 -27.96 6.80 -1.42
CA ASN A 189 -28.10 7.80 -2.48
C ASN A 189 -26.92 7.87 -3.46
N ARG A 190 -25.88 7.04 -3.27
CA ARG A 190 -24.72 6.99 -4.19
C ARG A 190 -25.11 6.30 -5.50
N SER A 191 -24.82 6.96 -6.62
CA SER A 191 -25.06 6.44 -7.97
C SER A 191 -24.04 5.39 -8.42
N GLU A 192 -22.85 5.41 -7.83
CA GLU A 192 -21.72 4.56 -8.21
C GLU A 192 -21.17 3.81 -6.99
N VAL A 193 -20.41 2.74 -7.24
CA VAL A 193 -19.71 2.00 -6.20
C VAL A 193 -18.31 2.55 -6.04
N ASP A 194 -18.02 3.05 -4.85
CA ASP A 194 -16.69 3.45 -4.44
C ASP A 194 -16.32 2.62 -3.24
N TYR A 195 -15.36 1.71 -3.40
CA TYR A 195 -15.05 0.74 -2.36
C TYR A 195 -14.60 1.41 -1.06
N GLU A 196 -13.83 2.51 -1.12
CA GLU A 196 -13.34 3.20 0.08
C GLU A 196 -14.48 3.94 0.80
N ILE A 197 -15.27 4.73 0.07
CA ILE A 197 -16.38 5.48 0.66
C ILE A 197 -17.46 4.53 1.19
N ASP A 198 -17.81 3.50 0.44
CA ASP A 198 -18.87 2.56 0.82
C ASP A 198 -18.46 1.74 2.05
N LYS A 199 -17.21 1.24 2.11
CA LYS A 199 -16.69 0.55 3.30
C LYS A 199 -16.68 1.49 4.52
N PHE A 200 -16.30 2.75 4.33
CA PHE A 200 -16.32 3.76 5.40
C PHE A 200 -17.74 3.98 5.93
N LEU A 201 -18.71 4.23 5.06
CA LEU A 201 -20.12 4.42 5.44
C LEU A 201 -20.69 3.18 6.14
N LEU A 202 -20.44 1.98 5.61
CA LEU A 202 -20.85 0.73 6.23
C LEU A 202 -20.23 0.58 7.63
N SER A 203 -18.98 0.98 7.84
CA SER A 203 -18.35 0.95 9.17
C SER A 203 -19.05 1.88 10.18
N LEU A 204 -19.58 3.02 9.73
CA LEU A 204 -20.36 3.92 10.57
C LEU A 204 -21.74 3.34 10.88
N ILE A 205 -22.37 2.69 9.89
CA ILE A 205 -23.65 1.99 10.06
C ILE A 205 -23.48 0.85 11.06
N THR A 206 -22.45 0.01 10.92
CA THR A 206 -22.11 -1.08 11.86
C THR A 206 -22.05 -0.59 13.30
N LYS A 207 -21.44 0.57 13.57
CA LYS A 207 -21.34 1.13 14.93
C LYS A 207 -22.69 1.51 15.53
N LYS A 208 -23.70 1.81 14.71
CA LYS A 208 -25.05 2.21 15.12
C LYS A 208 -26.04 1.03 15.15
N THR A 209 -25.74 -0.05 14.43
CA THR A 209 -26.59 -1.24 14.33
C THR A 209 -26.39 -2.17 15.53
N LYS A 210 -27.51 -2.60 16.15
CA LYS A 210 -27.51 -3.57 17.27
C LYS A 210 -28.02 -4.96 16.87
N GLU A 211 -28.77 -5.05 15.78
CA GLU A 211 -29.37 -6.31 15.32
C GLU A 211 -28.31 -7.20 14.67
N GLU A 212 -28.11 -8.40 15.22
CA GLU A 212 -27.06 -9.34 14.78
C GLU A 212 -27.22 -9.77 13.32
N GLU A 213 -28.45 -9.99 12.86
CA GLU A 213 -28.74 -10.36 11.48
C GLU A 213 -28.31 -9.24 10.51
N LEU A 214 -28.66 -7.99 10.81
CA LEU A 214 -28.21 -6.84 10.01
C LEU A 214 -26.70 -6.65 10.07
N LEU A 215 -26.05 -6.87 11.21
CA LEU A 215 -24.59 -6.81 11.32
C LEU A 215 -23.93 -7.86 10.41
N SER A 216 -24.51 -9.06 10.30
CA SER A 216 -24.06 -10.10 9.37
C SER A 216 -24.20 -9.68 7.91
N GLU A 217 -25.32 -9.07 7.54
CA GLU A 217 -25.56 -8.55 6.18
C GLU A 217 -24.62 -7.40 5.82
N ILE A 218 -24.40 -6.45 6.74
CA ILE A 218 -23.42 -5.36 6.56
C ILE A 218 -22.01 -5.94 6.38
N SER A 219 -21.63 -6.92 7.21
CA SER A 219 -20.32 -7.58 7.12
C SER A 219 -20.15 -8.31 5.79
N SER A 220 -21.21 -8.95 5.30
CA SER A 220 -21.23 -9.63 3.99
C SER A 220 -21.02 -8.64 2.84
N MET A 221 -21.66 -7.46 2.90
CA MET A 221 -21.45 -6.39 1.91
C MET A 221 -20.01 -5.84 1.96
N ILE A 222 -19.45 -5.62 3.15
CA ILE A 222 -18.05 -5.19 3.30
C ILE A 222 -17.10 -6.22 2.68
N GLU A 223 -17.30 -7.51 2.94
CA GLU A 223 -16.48 -8.56 2.35
C GLU A 223 -16.61 -8.62 0.83
N LEU A 224 -17.83 -8.44 0.30
CA LEU A 224 -18.06 -8.38 -1.13
C LEU A 224 -17.31 -7.20 -1.79
N LEU A 225 -17.37 -6.00 -1.19
CA LEU A 225 -16.59 -4.84 -1.64
C LEU A 225 -15.08 -5.14 -1.65
N LYS A 226 -14.55 -5.81 -0.62
CA LYS A 226 -13.15 -6.24 -0.59
C LYS A 226 -12.80 -7.24 -1.71
N LYS A 227 -13.71 -8.13 -2.10
CA LYS A 227 -13.47 -9.06 -3.22
C LYS A 227 -13.40 -8.33 -4.56
N TYR A 228 -14.30 -7.38 -4.78
CA TYR A 228 -14.31 -6.52 -5.96
C TYR A 228 -13.05 -5.65 -6.05
N GLU A 229 -12.69 -4.97 -4.97
CA GLU A 229 -11.45 -4.20 -4.87
C GLU A 229 -10.21 -5.05 -5.14
N LYS A 230 -10.17 -6.27 -4.59
CA LYS A 230 -9.08 -7.22 -4.84
C LYS A 230 -9.03 -7.68 -6.31
N PHE A 231 -10.18 -7.88 -6.93
CA PHE A 231 -10.27 -8.25 -8.35
C PHE A 231 -9.66 -7.16 -9.24
N ASP A 232 -10.08 -5.90 -9.07
CA ASP A 232 -9.54 -4.75 -9.80
C ASP A 232 -8.03 -4.58 -9.55
N GLY A 233 -7.60 -4.78 -8.30
CA GLY A 233 -6.19 -4.73 -7.93
C GLY A 233 -5.34 -5.85 -8.56
N LEU A 234 -5.90 -7.05 -8.75
CA LEU A 234 -5.24 -8.15 -9.46
C LEU A 234 -5.17 -7.87 -10.96
N GLU A 235 -6.26 -7.38 -11.56
CA GLU A 235 -6.30 -7.02 -12.97
C GLU A 235 -5.21 -5.99 -13.31
N TYR A 236 -5.08 -4.95 -12.48
CA TYR A 236 -4.01 -3.96 -12.60
C TYR A 236 -2.62 -4.60 -12.53
N LYS A 237 -2.34 -5.41 -11.49
CA LYS A 237 -1.02 -6.05 -11.32
C LYS A 237 -0.67 -6.94 -12.50
N ILE A 238 -1.64 -7.69 -13.03
CA ILE A 238 -1.46 -8.54 -14.22
C ILE A 238 -1.13 -7.67 -15.44
N ARG A 239 -1.88 -6.59 -15.69
CA ARG A 239 -1.63 -5.67 -16.81
C ARG A 239 -0.23 -5.06 -16.74
N ARG A 240 0.19 -4.60 -15.56
CA ARG A 240 1.54 -4.06 -15.33
C ARG A 240 2.62 -5.10 -15.62
N LEU A 241 2.51 -6.30 -15.04
CA LEU A 241 3.50 -7.37 -15.25
C LEU A 241 3.60 -7.79 -16.72
N LYS A 242 2.48 -7.82 -17.46
CA LYS A 242 2.47 -8.08 -18.90
C LYS A 242 3.23 -6.99 -19.66
N SER A 243 3.03 -5.72 -19.33
CA SER A 243 3.78 -4.61 -19.94
C SER A 243 5.28 -4.64 -19.61
N GLU A 244 5.65 -4.98 -18.37
CA GLU A 244 7.05 -5.17 -17.98
C GLU A 244 7.70 -6.33 -18.76
N LEU A 245 6.95 -7.43 -18.96
CA LEU A 245 7.38 -8.58 -19.75
C LEU A 245 7.60 -8.23 -21.23
N GLU A 246 6.68 -7.46 -21.82
CA GLU A 246 6.76 -7.01 -23.22
C GLU A 246 7.89 -6.02 -23.46
N SER A 247 8.14 -5.12 -22.50
CA SER A 247 9.18 -4.10 -22.61
C SER A 247 10.60 -4.62 -22.31
N GLY A 248 10.71 -5.79 -21.66
CA GLY A 248 11.99 -6.35 -21.20
C GLY A 248 12.66 -5.54 -20.09
N LYS A 249 11.97 -4.53 -19.52
CA LYS A 249 12.50 -3.62 -18.49
C LYS A 249 12.09 -4.08 -17.09
N SER A 250 12.41 -5.32 -16.74
CA SER A 250 12.17 -5.83 -15.38
C SER A 250 13.46 -6.21 -14.70
N LYS A 251 13.52 -6.01 -13.38
CA LYS A 251 14.59 -6.49 -12.52
C LYS A 251 14.50 -8.02 -12.29
N TYR A 252 13.36 -8.63 -12.64
CA TYR A 252 13.10 -10.06 -12.47
C TYR A 252 13.27 -10.84 -13.78
N SER A 253 13.56 -12.14 -13.67
CA SER A 253 13.63 -13.01 -14.85
C SER A 253 12.25 -13.17 -15.50
N THR A 254 12.27 -13.37 -16.82
CA THR A 254 11.05 -13.63 -17.63
C THR A 254 10.20 -14.76 -17.07
N GLU A 255 10.83 -15.81 -16.52
CA GLU A 255 10.14 -16.95 -15.92
C GLU A 255 9.39 -16.56 -14.64
N VAL A 256 10.06 -15.83 -13.74
CA VAL A 256 9.46 -15.33 -12.49
C VAL A 256 8.24 -14.44 -12.77
N ILE A 257 8.33 -13.54 -13.76
CA ILE A 257 7.22 -12.68 -14.14
C ILE A 257 6.04 -13.49 -14.70
N ARG A 258 6.31 -14.50 -15.56
CA ARG A 258 5.26 -15.36 -16.12
C ARG A 258 4.54 -16.17 -15.05
N ASP A 259 5.27 -16.72 -14.10
CA ASP A 259 4.65 -17.50 -13.01
C ASP A 259 3.84 -16.61 -12.08
N SER A 260 4.37 -15.42 -11.76
CA SER A 260 3.67 -14.37 -11.00
C SER A 260 2.34 -13.94 -11.67
N ILE A 261 2.32 -13.82 -13.00
CA ILE A 261 1.10 -13.54 -13.78
C ILE A 261 0.10 -14.70 -13.67
N LYS A 262 0.54 -15.94 -13.92
CA LYS A 262 -0.34 -17.13 -13.90
C LYS A 262 -1.02 -17.32 -12.54
N GLU A 263 -0.28 -17.14 -11.45
CA GLU A 263 -0.83 -17.26 -10.10
C GLU A 263 -1.93 -16.22 -9.84
N ARG A 264 -1.69 -14.97 -10.24
CA ARG A 264 -2.66 -13.87 -10.10
C ARG A 264 -3.88 -14.08 -10.99
N GLU A 265 -3.70 -14.54 -12.23
CA GLU A 265 -4.82 -14.86 -13.14
C GLU A 265 -5.69 -15.98 -12.56
N LYS A 266 -5.08 -17.02 -11.99
CA LYS A 266 -5.80 -18.11 -11.31
C LYS A 266 -6.59 -17.61 -10.11
N GLU A 267 -6.03 -16.71 -9.31
CA GLU A 267 -6.73 -16.09 -8.19
C GLU A 267 -7.88 -15.19 -8.67
N MET A 268 -7.62 -14.36 -9.68
CA MET A 268 -8.60 -13.46 -10.28
C MET A 268 -9.80 -14.24 -10.82
N GLU A 269 -9.58 -15.37 -11.50
CA GLU A 269 -10.67 -16.21 -12.02
C GLU A 269 -11.52 -16.81 -10.90
N LYS A 270 -10.90 -17.24 -9.78
CA LYS A 270 -11.67 -17.73 -8.61
C LYS A 270 -12.58 -16.65 -8.04
N ILE A 271 -12.11 -15.41 -7.96
CA ILE A 271 -12.92 -14.28 -7.49
C ILE A 271 -14.04 -13.98 -8.49
N LYS A 272 -13.70 -13.98 -9.79
CA LYS A 272 -14.62 -13.74 -10.90
C LYS A 272 -15.83 -14.66 -10.87
N GLU A 273 -15.56 -15.97 -10.83
CA GLU A 273 -16.61 -17.01 -10.86
C GLU A 273 -17.50 -16.97 -9.62
N LYS A 274 -16.90 -16.73 -8.45
CA LYS A 274 -17.64 -16.78 -7.19
C LYS A 274 -18.45 -15.51 -6.89
N TYR A 275 -17.93 -14.34 -7.24
CA TYR A 275 -18.49 -13.06 -6.81
C TYR A 275 -18.86 -12.13 -7.96
N ILE A 276 -18.03 -12.01 -8.99
CA ILE A 276 -18.19 -10.94 -9.99
C ILE A 276 -19.27 -11.28 -11.03
N LYS A 277 -19.36 -12.54 -11.47
CA LYS A 277 -20.34 -12.94 -12.49
C LYS A 277 -21.77 -12.99 -11.97
N SER A 278 -21.94 -13.29 -10.69
CA SER A 278 -23.23 -13.66 -10.09
C SER A 278 -23.83 -12.58 -9.20
N VAL A 279 -23.06 -11.56 -8.83
CA VAL A 279 -23.47 -10.56 -7.84
C VAL A 279 -23.24 -9.17 -8.41
N ASP A 280 -24.27 -8.34 -8.49
CA ASP A 280 -24.14 -6.92 -8.85
C ASP A 280 -24.09 -6.07 -7.57
N LEU A 281 -23.03 -5.27 -7.40
CA LEU A 281 -22.82 -4.48 -6.20
C LEU A 281 -23.90 -3.41 -5.96
N ILE A 282 -24.47 -2.85 -7.03
CA ILE A 282 -25.51 -1.82 -6.91
C ILE A 282 -26.80 -2.46 -6.43
N ASP A 283 -27.15 -3.63 -6.96
CA ASP A 283 -28.34 -4.36 -6.53
C ASP A 283 -28.19 -4.92 -5.10
N GLU A 284 -27.00 -5.38 -4.73
CA GLU A 284 -26.69 -5.76 -3.35
C GLU A 284 -26.78 -4.59 -2.38
N ARG A 285 -26.27 -3.42 -2.75
CA ARG A 285 -26.46 -2.17 -1.99
C ARG A 285 -27.94 -1.89 -1.79
N LYS A 286 -28.74 -1.89 -2.86
CA LYS A 286 -30.20 -1.63 -2.78
C LYS A 286 -30.90 -2.63 -1.86
N ARG A 287 -30.49 -3.91 -1.89
CA ARG A 287 -31.01 -4.97 -1.02
C ARG A 287 -30.71 -4.68 0.44
N LEU A 288 -29.46 -4.38 0.76
CA LEU A 288 -29.03 -4.03 2.12
C LEU A 288 -29.74 -2.76 2.62
N VAL A 289 -29.81 -1.70 1.80
CA VAL A 289 -30.52 -0.45 2.14
C VAL A 289 -31.98 -0.71 2.50
N LYS A 290 -32.68 -1.57 1.76
CA LYS A 290 -34.07 -1.94 2.08
C LYS A 290 -34.20 -2.62 3.44
N GLN A 291 -33.21 -3.43 3.84
CA GLN A 291 -33.19 -4.06 5.17
C GLN A 291 -32.90 -3.01 6.26
N LEU A 292 -31.88 -2.18 6.07
CA LEU A 292 -31.49 -1.12 7.01
C LEU A 292 -32.63 -0.13 7.30
N LEU A 293 -33.33 0.33 6.25
CA LEU A 293 -34.43 1.29 6.41
C LEU A 293 -35.68 0.69 7.08
N ARG A 294 -35.89 -0.63 7.00
CA ARG A 294 -37.02 -1.29 7.68
C ARG A 294 -36.86 -1.31 9.19
N THR A 295 -35.62 -1.47 9.67
CA THR A 295 -35.31 -1.55 11.10
C THR A 295 -35.27 -0.18 11.77
N VAL A 296 -34.93 0.90 11.04
CA VAL A 296 -34.97 2.28 11.58
C VAL A 296 -36.41 2.79 11.77
N ALA A 297 -37.39 2.20 11.08
CA ALA A 297 -38.80 2.58 11.16
C ALA A 297 -39.61 1.87 12.27
N GLN A 298 -38.97 1.03 13.09
CA GLN A 298 -39.54 0.32 14.24
C GLN A 298 -39.00 0.87 15.56
#